data_AF-A0A8T3NDQ8-F1
#
_entry.id   AF-A0A8T3NDQ8-F1
#
_cell.length_a   1.000
_cell.length_b   1.000
_cell.length_c   1.000
_cell.angle_alpha   90.00
_cell.angle_beta   90.00
_cell.angle_gamma   90.00
#
_symmetry.space_group_name_H-M   'P 1'
#
loop_
_entity.id
_entity.type
_entity.pdbx_description
1 polymer ?
#
loop_
_entity_poly.entity_id
_entity_poly.type
_entity_poly.pdbx_seq_one_letter_code
_entity_poly.pdbx_strand_id
1 'polypeptide(L)' 'MTTKEALHGLIDQLPDYALAEAERYLAGLRNDPMLQALMAAPLDDEPTTPEEDEGAREAWEEYRRGEYVSADEAKRALLE' A
#
# COMPACT_ATOMS: atom_id res chain seq x y z
N MET A 1 -0.29 23.96 5.51
CA MET A 1 0.69 22.98 6.02
C MET A 1 0.91 23.26 7.50
N THR A 2 0.96 22.22 8.33
CA THR A 2 1.38 22.36 9.74
C THR A 2 2.92 22.28 9.82
N THR A 3 3.54 22.92 10.81
CA THR A 3 5.00 22.85 11.02
C THR A 3 5.34 21.92 12.20
N LYS A 4 6.61 21.48 12.30
CA LYS A 4 7.05 20.69 13.46
C LYS A 4 6.94 21.49 14.76
N GLU A 5 7.24 22.79 14.70
CA GLU A 5 7.12 23.71 15.84
C GLU A 5 5.68 23.82 16.33
N ALA A 6 4.71 23.92 15.42
CA ALA A 6 3.29 23.95 15.77
C ALA A 6 2.82 22.62 16.41
N LEU A 7 3.35 21.49 15.94
CA LEU A 7 3.04 20.17 16.51
C LEU A 7 3.65 19.98 17.90
N HIS A 8 4.91 20.38 18.12
CA HIS A 8 5.53 20.36 19.45
C HIS A 8 4.73 21.21 20.44
N GLY A 9 4.31 22.43 20.05
CA GLY A 9 3.50 23.29 20.90
C GLY A 9 2.13 22.70 21.25
N LEU A 10 1.55 21.85 20.40
CA LEU A 10 0.32 21.12 20.71
C LEU A 10 0.57 19.98 21.71
N ILE A 11 1.69 19.25 21.56
CA ILE A 11 2.09 18.21 22.50
C ILE A 11 2.31 18.79 23.91
N ASP A 12 2.96 19.96 23.99
CA ASP A 12 3.23 20.65 25.27
C ASP A 12 1.96 21.09 26.02
N GLN A 13 0.83 21.24 25.31
CA GLN A 13 -0.45 21.65 25.87
C GLN A 13 -1.36 20.47 26.23
N LEU A 14 -0.97 19.24 25.89
CA LEU A 14 -1.77 18.06 26.22
C LEU A 14 -1.76 17.82 27.74
N PRO A 15 -2.91 17.46 28.33
CA PRO A 15 -2.93 17.01 29.71
C PRO A 15 -2.27 15.62 29.83
N ASP A 16 -1.65 15.33 30.98
CA ASP A 16 -0.87 14.10 31.20
C ASP A 16 -1.61 12.81 30.84
N TYR A 17 -2.93 12.76 31.10
CA TYR A 17 -3.75 11.58 30.80
C TYR A 17 -3.85 11.28 29.29
N ALA A 18 -3.59 12.26 28.43
CA ALA A 18 -3.65 12.12 26.97
C ALA A 18 -2.30 11.73 26.35
N LEU A 19 -1.19 11.80 27.09
CA LEU A 19 0.16 11.57 26.58
C LEU A 19 0.34 10.16 26.01
N ALA A 20 -0.15 9.14 26.71
CA ALA A 20 -0.04 7.74 26.28
C ALA A 20 -0.74 7.49 24.94
N GLU A 21 -1.90 8.10 24.73
CA GLU A 21 -2.65 7.98 23.48
C GLU A 21 -2.00 8.79 22.34
N ALA A 22 -1.50 9.99 22.64
CA ALA A 22 -0.77 10.81 21.68
C ALA A 22 0.53 10.14 21.21
N GLU A 23 1.29 9.53 22.13
CA GLU A 23 2.48 8.74 21.81
C GLU A 23 2.14 7.58 20.86
N ARG A 24 1.07 6.83 21.16
CA ARG A 24 0.62 5.71 20.31
C ARG A 24 0.32 6.16 18.88
N TYR A 25 -0.39 7.28 18.70
CA TYR A 25 -0.68 7.82 17.37
C TYR A 25 0.57 8.30 16.65
N LEU A 26 1.42 9.11 17.30
CA LEU A 26 2.64 9.64 16.70
C LEU A 26 3.64 8.53 16.34
N ALA A 27 3.73 7.48 17.15
CA ALA A 27 4.51 6.28 16.86
C ALA A 27 3.95 5.52 15.64
N GLY A 28 2.63 5.42 15.51
CA GLY A 28 1.97 4.85 14.32
C GLY A 28 2.25 5.64 13.04
N LEU A 29 2.47 6.95 13.14
CA LEU A 29 2.85 7.78 11.98
C LEU A 29 4.33 7.62 11.58
N ARG A 30 5.20 7.13 12.47
CA ARG A 30 6.60 6.81 12.13
C ARG A 30 6.72 5.56 11.28
N ASN A 31 5.85 4.60 11.52
CA ASN A 31 5.94 3.25 10.98
C ASN A 31 4.65 2.98 10.21
N ASP A 32 4.68 3.10 8.88
CA ASP A 32 3.56 2.63 8.05
C ASP A 32 3.45 1.10 8.25
N PRO A 33 2.43 0.60 8.97
CA PRO A 33 2.36 -0.81 9.31
C PRO A 33 2.13 -1.69 8.09
N MET A 34 1.44 -1.14 7.07
CA MET A 34 1.21 -1.84 5.80
C MET A 34 2.52 -1.95 5.03
N LEU A 35 3.27 -0.84 4.90
CA LEU A 35 4.57 -0.87 4.25
C LEU A 35 5.55 -1.79 4.97
N GLN A 36 5.57 -1.79 6.30
CA GLN A 36 6.40 -2.71 7.08
C GLN A 36 6.01 -4.17 6.87
N ALA A 37 4.72 -4.47 6.84
CA ALA A 37 4.23 -5.82 6.54
C ALA A 37 4.64 -6.27 5.13
N LEU A 38 4.53 -5.39 4.14
CA LEU A 38 4.94 -5.66 2.76
C LEU A 38 6.45 -5.85 2.62
N MET A 39 7.26 -5.03 3.31
CA MET A 39 8.73 -5.18 3.31
C MET A 39 9.21 -6.44 4.02
N ALA A 40 8.47 -6.91 5.02
CA ALA A 40 8.78 -8.12 5.77
C ALA A 40 8.15 -9.38 5.14
N ALA A 41 7.31 -9.23 4.11
CA ALA A 41 6.69 -10.36 3.43
C ALA A 41 7.78 -11.23 2.80
N PRO A 42 7.68 -12.57 2.91
CA PRO A 42 8.56 -13.46 2.16
C PRO A 42 8.36 -13.24 0.66
N LEU A 43 9.37 -13.63 -0.12
CA LEU A 43 9.20 -13.73 -1.57
C LEU A 43 8.11 -14.77 -1.87
N ASP A 44 7.31 -14.49 -2.89
CA ASP A 44 6.32 -15.42 -3.40
C ASP A 44 7.03 -16.46 -4.28
N ASP A 45 7.48 -17.53 -3.63
CA ASP A 45 8.14 -18.68 -4.25
C ASP A 45 7.22 -19.93 -4.23
N GLU A 46 5.90 -19.74 -4.11
CA GLU A 46 4.94 -20.84 -4.15
C GLU A 46 4.91 -21.46 -5.57
N PRO A 47 4.84 -22.80 -5.71
CA PRO A 47 4.70 -23.43 -7.02
C PRO A 47 3.40 -22.99 -7.70
N THR A 48 3.47 -22.68 -8.99
CA THR A 48 2.26 -22.40 -9.78
C THR A 48 1.39 -23.64 -9.90
N THR A 49 0.08 -23.40 -9.99
CA THR A 49 -0.90 -24.44 -10.34
C THR A 49 -1.05 -24.57 -11.86
N PRO A 50 -1.48 -25.73 -12.38
CA PRO A 50 -1.72 -25.92 -13.81
C PRO A 50 -2.72 -24.92 -14.39
N GLU A 51 -3.73 -24.53 -13.62
CA GLU A 51 -4.74 -23.55 -14.02
C GLU A 51 -4.13 -22.14 -14.17
N GLU A 52 -3.21 -21.76 -13.27
CA GLU A 52 -2.49 -20.47 -13.36
C GLU A 52 -1.53 -20.44 -14.55
N ASP A 53 -0.81 -21.54 -14.80
CA ASP A 53 0.09 -21.66 -15.95
C ASP A 53 -0.68 -21.53 -17.28
N GLU A 54 -1.85 -22.16 -17.36
CA GLU A 54 -2.71 -22.05 -18.55
C GLU A 54 -3.25 -20.63 -18.74
N GLY A 55 -3.75 -20.00 -17.68
CA GLY A 55 -4.21 -18.61 -17.75
C GLY A 55 -3.11 -17.62 -18.15
N ALA A 56 -1.89 -17.82 -17.64
CA ALA A 56 -0.73 -17.02 -18.05
C ALA A 56 -0.37 -17.21 -19.53
N ARG A 57 -0.46 -18.45 -20.03
CA ARG A 57 -0.26 -18.76 -21.45
C ARG A 57 -1.30 -18.09 -22.33
N GLU A 58 -2.57 -18.18 -21.98
CA GLU A 58 -3.68 -17.54 -22.70
C GLU A 58 -3.49 -16.02 -22.76
N ALA A 59 -3.26 -15.38 -21.62
CA ALA A 59 -3.05 -13.93 -21.53
C ALA A 59 -1.83 -13.47 -22.37
N TRP A 60 -0.77 -14.27 -22.41
CA TRP A 60 0.39 -13.96 -23.25
C TRP A 60 0.07 -14.03 -24.75
N GLU A 61 -0.75 -14.98 -25.17
CA GLU A 61 -1.21 -15.08 -26.56
C GLU A 61 -2.16 -13.93 -26.93
N GLU A 62 -3.07 -13.54 -26.04
CA GLU A 62 -3.93 -12.35 -26.19
C GLU A 62 -3.10 -11.08 -26.38
N TYR A 63 -2.10 -10.87 -25.51
CA TYR A 63 -1.18 -9.74 -25.63
C TYR A 63 -0.48 -9.71 -26.99
N ARG A 64 -0.01 -10.87 -27.49
CA ARG A 64 0.63 -10.98 -28.81
C ARG A 64 -0.33 -10.73 -29.97
N ARG A 65 -1.64 -10.96 -29.80
CA ARG A 65 -2.68 -10.60 -30.76
C ARG A 65 -3.11 -9.14 -30.68
N GLY A 66 -2.61 -8.39 -29.69
CA GLY A 66 -3.01 -7.00 -29.44
C GLY A 66 -4.33 -6.89 -28.66
N GLU A 67 -4.76 -7.99 -28.02
CA GLU A 67 -5.97 -8.06 -27.20
C GLU A 67 -5.64 -7.59 -25.77
N TYR A 68 -5.18 -6.34 -25.65
CA TYR A 68 -4.92 -5.70 -24.37
C TYR A 68 -5.46 -4.27 -24.36
N VAL A 69 -5.66 -3.73 -23.16
CA VAL A 69 -5.91 -2.30 -22.95
C VAL A 69 -4.69 -1.68 -22.29
N SER A 70 -4.42 -0.42 -22.60
CA SER A 70 -3.38 0.33 -21.90
C SER A 70 -3.77 0.56 -20.44
N ALA A 71 -2.78 0.81 -19.58
CA ALA A 71 -3.02 1.13 -18.18
C ALA A 71 -3.90 2.39 -18.00
N ASP A 72 -3.74 3.38 -18.87
CA ASP A 72 -4.56 4.60 -18.86
C ASP A 72 -6.03 4.31 -19.22
N GLU A 73 -6.28 3.41 -20.17
CA GLU A 73 -7.63 3.00 -20.54
C GLU A 73 -8.29 2.17 -19.43
N ALA A 74 -7.56 1.22 -18.84
CA ALA A 74 -8.05 0.45 -17.70
C ALA A 74 -8.41 1.35 -16.50
N LYS A 75 -7.57 2.34 -16.20
CA LYS A 75 -7.84 3.32 -15.14
C LYS A 75 -9.13 4.09 -15.38
N ARG A 76 -9.35 4.62 -16.58
CA ARG A 76 -10.58 5.34 -16.94
C ARG A 76 -11.82 4.46 -16.84
N ALA A 77 -11.70 3.16 -17.14
CA ALA A 77 -12.84 2.25 -17.12
C ALA A 77 -13.22 1.77 -15.70
N LEU A 78 -12.26 1.71 -14.77
CA LEU A 78 -12.43 1.08 -13.46
C LEU A 78 -12.45 2.05 -12.27
N LEU A 79 -11.91 3.25 -12.42
CA LEU A 79 -11.68 4.19 -11.32
C LEU A 79 -12.35 5.56 -11.53
N GLU A 80 -13.05 5.76 -12.64
CA GLU A 80 -13.88 6.93 -12.95
C GLU A 80 -15.34 6.49 -13.14
#